data_AF-A0A090V348-F1
#
_entry.id   AF-A0A090V348-F1
#
_cell.length_a   1.000
_cell.length_b   1.000
_cell.length_c   1.000
_cell.angle_alpha   90.00
_cell.angle_beta   90.00
_cell.angle_gamma   90.00
#
_symmetry.space_group_name_H-M   'P 1'
#
loop_
_entity.id
_entity.type
_entity.pdbx_description
1 polymer ?
#
loop_
_entity_poly.entity_id
_entity_poly.type
_entity_poly.pdbx_seq_one_letter_code
_entity_poly.pdbx_strand_id
1 'polypeptide(L)'
;MFFIRKKLLVILLLTAQPLFAAGIEEMLTGPESEFCQSKRSGNDDLSTYIDCLKDEESEVDKAMKAAFDRSLATVQSDDWLLPNVDYENSNSDIVKQNKEAFISNQKNWQKESAQFCELATSRISASAPLYPVLLIQCRINMKKRRIEELNYFSVE
;
A
#
# COMPACT_ATOMS: atom_id res chain seq x y z
N MET A 1 -18.16 32.57 36.39
CA MET A 1 -17.84 32.50 34.94
C MET A 1 -16.50 31.82 34.58
N PHE A 2 -15.65 31.46 35.55
CA PHE A 2 -14.34 30.80 35.29
C PHE A 2 -14.39 29.26 35.18
N PHE A 3 -15.39 28.61 35.79
CA PHE A 3 -15.49 27.15 35.85
C PHE A 3 -16.01 26.48 34.56
N ILE A 4 -16.83 27.19 33.77
CA ILE A 4 -17.42 26.65 32.53
C ILE A 4 -16.38 26.64 31.40
N ARG A 5 -15.47 27.61 31.37
CA ARG A 5 -14.40 27.70 30.36
C ARG A 5 -13.35 26.58 30.48
N LYS A 6 -13.03 26.11 31.69
CA LYS A 6 -12.09 25.00 31.91
C LYS A 6 -12.65 23.64 31.49
N LYS A 7 -13.97 23.41 31.63
CA LYS A 7 -14.61 22.16 31.19
C LYS A 7 -14.73 22.07 29.66
N LEU A 8 -14.91 23.19 28.97
CA LEU A 8 -14.98 23.21 27.50
C LEU A 8 -13.64 22.84 26.83
N LEU A 9 -12.52 23.27 27.42
CA LEU A 9 -11.17 22.98 26.92
C LEU A 9 -10.79 21.49 27.04
N VAL A 10 -11.23 20.83 28.12
CA VAL A 10 -10.99 19.39 28.32
C VAL A 10 -11.80 18.53 27.35
N ILE A 11 -13.02 18.95 26.99
CA ILE A 11 -13.87 18.23 26.02
C ILE A 11 -13.32 18.38 24.60
N LEU A 12 -12.76 19.54 24.23
CA LEU A 12 -12.12 19.75 22.93
C LEU A 12 -10.78 18.99 22.77
N LEU A 13 -10.07 18.70 23.87
CA LEU A 13 -8.86 17.87 23.88
C LEU A 13 -9.16 16.36 23.77
N LEU A 14 -10.37 15.93 24.13
CA LEU A 14 -10.81 14.53 24.08
C LEU A 14 -11.31 14.08 22.69
N THR A 15 -11.70 15.01 21.81
CA THR A 15 -12.10 14.70 20.42
C THR A 15 -10.92 14.71 19.45
N ALA A 16 -9.71 14.97 19.95
CA ALA A 16 -8.53 15.22 19.15
C ALA A 16 -7.47 14.10 19.27
N GLN A 17 -7.85 12.82 19.40
CA GLN A 17 -6.96 11.70 19.03
C GLN A 17 -7.77 10.47 18.54
N PRO A 18 -7.35 9.80 17.45
CA PRO A 18 -6.60 10.37 16.33
C PRO A 18 -7.13 9.91 14.95
N LEU A 19 -7.23 10.82 13.99
CA LEU A 19 -7.34 10.50 12.56
C LEU A 19 -6.26 9.48 12.10
N PHE A 20 -5.13 9.42 12.81
CA PHE A 20 -4.05 8.45 12.60
C PHE A 20 -4.47 6.99 12.83
N ALA A 21 -5.45 6.70 13.69
CA ALA A 21 -5.91 5.33 13.91
C ALA A 21 -6.79 4.83 12.76
N ALA A 22 -7.61 5.71 12.17
CA ALA A 22 -8.48 5.38 11.04
C ALA A 22 -7.68 5.03 9.78
N GLY A 23 -6.59 5.76 9.50
CA GLY A 23 -5.73 5.46 8.35
C GLY A 23 -5.02 4.11 8.44
N ILE A 24 -4.66 3.66 9.65
CA ILE A 24 -4.06 2.33 9.86
C ILE A 24 -5.12 1.24 9.77
N GLU A 25 -6.33 1.48 10.26
CA GLU A 25 -7.45 0.53 10.15
C GLU A 25 -7.79 0.23 8.68
N GLU A 26 -7.79 1.25 7.82
CA GLU A 26 -7.98 1.08 6.36
C GLU A 26 -6.90 0.19 5.74
N MET A 27 -5.66 0.24 6.26
CA MET A 27 -4.59 -0.64 5.77
C MET A 27 -4.73 -2.06 6.27
N LEU A 28 -5.27 -2.27 7.48
CA LEU A 28 -5.37 -3.59 8.11
C LEU A 28 -6.68 -4.34 7.78
N THR A 29 -7.61 -3.70 7.06
CA THR A 29 -8.91 -4.27 6.68
C THR A 29 -9.12 -4.16 5.17
N GLY A 30 -10.01 -4.96 4.59
CA GLY A 30 -10.30 -4.87 3.17
C GLY A 30 -11.18 -6.00 2.64
N PRO A 31 -11.65 -5.88 1.39
CA PRO A 31 -12.60 -6.81 0.79
C PRO A 31 -12.03 -8.23 0.65
N GLU A 32 -10.70 -8.39 0.53
CA GLU A 32 -10.06 -9.71 0.46
C GLU A 32 -10.21 -10.48 1.78
N SER A 33 -10.03 -9.79 2.92
CA SER A 33 -10.28 -10.36 4.25
C SER A 33 -11.74 -10.73 4.44
N GLU A 34 -12.68 -9.88 4.03
CA GLU A 34 -14.13 -10.16 4.10
C GLU A 34 -14.52 -11.35 3.22
N PHE A 35 -14.02 -11.38 1.99
CA PHE A 35 -14.23 -12.48 1.06
C PHE A 35 -13.69 -13.79 1.60
N CYS A 36 -12.44 -13.82 2.05
CA CYS A 36 -11.82 -15.02 2.58
C CYS A 36 -12.44 -15.45 3.92
N GLN A 37 -12.93 -14.52 4.73
CA GLN A 37 -13.73 -14.84 5.93
C GLN A 37 -15.07 -15.48 5.54
N SER A 38 -15.74 -14.99 4.50
CA SER A 38 -17.04 -15.52 4.03
C SER A 38 -16.96 -16.95 3.51
N LYS A 39 -15.78 -17.39 3.04
CA LYS A 39 -15.51 -18.77 2.62
C LYS A 39 -15.40 -19.75 3.78
N ARG A 40 -15.30 -19.28 5.03
CA ARG A 40 -15.21 -20.15 6.19
C ARG A 40 -16.54 -20.86 6.43
N SER A 41 -16.52 -22.19 6.40
CA SER A 41 -17.56 -23.04 6.97
C SER A 41 -17.39 -23.15 8.49
N GLY A 42 -18.44 -23.57 9.21
CA GLY A 42 -18.48 -23.55 10.69
C GLY A 42 -17.35 -24.32 11.41
N ASN A 43 -16.63 -25.20 10.72
CA ASN A 43 -15.50 -25.96 11.25
C ASN A 43 -14.14 -25.57 10.59
N ASP A 44 -14.11 -24.56 9.73
CA ASP A 44 -12.87 -24.21 9.02
C ASP A 44 -11.87 -23.56 9.96
N ASP A 45 -10.66 -24.10 9.94
CA ASP A 45 -9.54 -23.59 10.73
C ASP A 45 -9.09 -22.22 10.19
N LEU A 46 -8.42 -21.46 11.07
CA LEU A 46 -7.81 -20.19 10.73
C LEU A 46 -6.77 -20.33 9.59
N SER A 47 -6.18 -21.52 9.42
CA SER A 47 -5.30 -21.84 8.29
C SER A 47 -5.99 -21.64 6.93
N THR A 48 -7.23 -22.10 6.75
CA THR A 48 -7.99 -21.90 5.51
C THR A 48 -8.21 -20.43 5.19
N TYR A 49 -8.45 -19.61 6.23
CA TYR A 49 -8.58 -18.17 6.06
C TYR A 49 -7.25 -17.54 5.60
N ILE A 50 -6.14 -17.90 6.26
CA ILE A 50 -4.81 -17.40 5.92
C ILE A 50 -4.40 -17.82 4.49
N ASP A 51 -4.68 -19.05 4.09
CA ASP A 51 -4.31 -19.55 2.77
C ASP A 51 -5.10 -18.86 1.66
N CYS A 52 -6.41 -18.63 1.87
CA CYS A 52 -7.19 -17.79 0.96
C CYS A 52 -6.59 -16.38 0.81
N LEU A 53 -6.17 -15.74 1.90
CA LEU A 53 -5.55 -14.43 1.84
C LEU A 53 -4.20 -14.43 1.11
N LYS A 54 -3.41 -15.50 1.20
CA LYS A 54 -2.17 -15.63 0.41
C LYS A 54 -2.46 -15.77 -1.08
N ASP A 55 -3.54 -16.44 -1.44
CA ASP A 55 -3.97 -16.54 -2.84
C ASP A 55 -4.35 -15.15 -3.38
N GLU A 56 -5.13 -14.38 -2.62
CA GLU A 56 -5.44 -12.97 -2.96
C GLU A 56 -4.17 -12.11 -3.05
N GLU A 57 -3.22 -12.28 -2.11
CA GLU A 57 -1.93 -11.59 -2.16
C GLU A 57 -1.14 -11.91 -3.43
N SER A 58 -1.14 -13.17 -3.86
CA SER A 58 -0.48 -13.65 -5.08
C SER A 58 -1.10 -13.06 -6.35
N GLU A 59 -2.42 -12.93 -6.41
CA GLU A 59 -3.10 -12.28 -7.53
C GLU A 59 -2.74 -10.79 -7.61
N VAL A 60 -2.71 -10.10 -6.47
CA VAL A 60 -2.29 -8.69 -6.42
C VAL A 60 -0.79 -8.53 -6.75
N ASP A 61 0.07 -9.48 -6.39
CA ASP A 61 1.48 -9.49 -6.78
C ASP A 61 1.66 -9.56 -8.30
N LYS A 62 0.89 -10.42 -8.98
CA LYS A 62 0.88 -10.50 -10.46
C LYS A 62 0.40 -9.19 -11.07
N ALA A 63 -0.67 -8.61 -10.54
CA ALA A 63 -1.21 -7.33 -11.01
C ALA A 63 -0.22 -6.18 -10.84
N MET A 64 0.46 -6.11 -9.68
CA MET A 64 1.50 -5.12 -9.41
C MET A 64 2.69 -5.28 -10.35
N LYS A 65 3.14 -6.51 -10.60
CA LYS A 65 4.20 -6.77 -11.56
C LYS A 65 3.80 -6.30 -12.97
N ALA A 66 2.59 -6.61 -13.41
CA ALA A 66 2.11 -6.19 -14.72
C ALA A 66 2.02 -4.65 -14.83
N ALA A 67 1.55 -3.96 -13.78
CA ALA A 67 1.52 -2.49 -13.73
C ALA A 67 2.93 -1.89 -13.79
N PHE A 68 3.88 -2.47 -13.04
CA PHE A 68 5.28 -2.05 -13.06
C PHE A 68 5.91 -2.22 -14.44
N ASP A 69 5.73 -3.39 -15.06
CA ASP A 69 6.33 -3.68 -16.38
C ASP A 69 5.79 -2.72 -17.46
N ARG A 70 4.49 -2.43 -17.46
CA ARG A 70 3.88 -1.44 -18.37
C ARG A 70 4.43 -0.03 -18.14
N SER A 71 4.43 0.41 -16.89
CA SER A 71 4.92 1.73 -16.51
C SER A 71 6.40 1.92 -16.84
N LEU A 72 7.22 0.89 -16.61
CA LEU A 72 8.63 0.88 -16.96
C LEU A 72 8.82 0.98 -18.47
N ALA A 73 7.99 0.31 -19.26
CA ALA A 73 8.03 0.41 -20.72
C ALA A 73 7.76 1.84 -21.21
N THR A 74 6.80 2.54 -20.61
CA THR A 74 6.53 3.94 -20.91
C THR A 74 7.69 4.84 -20.48
N VAL A 75 8.14 4.76 -19.23
CA VAL A 75 9.20 5.64 -18.68
C VAL A 75 10.55 5.48 -19.39
N GLN A 76 10.80 4.32 -20.00
CA GLN A 76 12.00 4.07 -20.80
C GLN A 76 11.82 4.39 -22.31
N SER A 77 10.74 5.03 -22.71
CA SER A 77 10.49 5.49 -24.08
C SER A 77 10.88 6.95 -24.26
N ASP A 78 11.34 7.33 -25.46
CA ASP A 78 11.52 8.74 -25.82
C ASP A 78 10.18 9.51 -25.78
N ASP A 79 9.05 8.82 -25.99
CA ASP A 79 7.70 9.40 -25.93
C ASP A 79 7.29 9.84 -24.51
N TRP A 80 8.03 9.39 -23.48
CA TRP A 80 7.86 9.88 -22.12
C TRP A 80 8.40 11.31 -21.93
N LEU A 81 9.36 11.71 -22.76
CA LEU A 81 9.94 13.04 -22.69
C LEU A 81 8.94 14.07 -23.19
N LEU A 82 8.89 15.20 -22.49
CA LEU A 82 8.01 16.29 -22.87
C LEU A 82 8.49 16.89 -24.20
N PRO A 83 7.58 17.03 -25.19
CA PRO A 83 7.95 17.62 -26.46
C PRO A 83 8.34 19.09 -26.28
N ASN A 84 9.30 19.55 -27.08
CA ASN A 84 9.79 20.93 -27.09
C ASN A 84 10.48 21.38 -25.79
N VAL A 85 10.95 20.45 -24.96
CA VAL A 85 11.88 20.73 -23.87
C VAL A 85 13.31 20.57 -24.38
N ASP A 86 14.15 21.59 -24.15
CA ASP A 86 15.58 21.49 -24.38
C ASP A 86 16.22 20.79 -23.18
N TYR A 87 16.80 19.62 -23.44
CA TYR A 87 17.37 18.76 -22.43
C TYR A 87 18.89 18.96 -22.42
N GLU A 88 19.48 19.21 -21.23
CA GLU A 88 20.94 19.39 -21.10
C GLU A 88 21.75 18.18 -21.57
N ASN A 89 21.16 16.98 -21.46
CA ASN A 89 21.74 15.72 -21.88
C ASN A 89 21.02 15.16 -23.11
N SER A 90 21.63 14.18 -23.78
CA SER A 90 20.94 13.44 -24.83
C SER A 90 19.66 12.76 -24.31
N ASN A 91 18.63 12.64 -25.15
CA ASN A 91 17.41 11.90 -24.81
C ASN A 91 17.73 10.49 -24.30
N SER A 92 18.72 9.82 -24.91
CA SER A 92 19.17 8.49 -24.49
C SER A 92 19.72 8.45 -23.06
N ASP A 93 20.44 9.49 -22.62
CA ASP A 93 20.95 9.55 -21.25
C ASP A 93 19.83 9.78 -20.24
N ILE A 94 18.85 10.62 -20.58
CA ILE A 94 17.70 10.91 -19.71
C ILE A 94 16.79 9.69 -19.59
N VAL A 95 16.47 9.03 -20.70
CA VAL A 95 15.70 7.79 -20.70
C VAL A 95 16.36 6.72 -19.84
N LYS A 96 17.69 6.59 -19.93
CA LYS A 96 18.46 5.68 -19.07
C LYS A 96 18.35 6.06 -17.59
N GLN A 97 18.54 7.34 -17.25
CA GLN A 97 18.44 7.82 -15.88
C GLN A 97 17.02 7.61 -15.30
N ASN A 98 15.98 7.90 -16.08
CA ASN A 98 14.59 7.68 -15.70
C ASN A 98 14.32 6.21 -15.38
N LYS A 99 14.77 5.30 -16.25
CA LYS A 99 14.68 3.85 -16.03
C LYS A 99 15.34 3.42 -14.72
N GLU A 100 16.58 3.86 -14.48
CA GLU A 100 17.33 3.51 -13.27
C GLU A 100 16.64 4.05 -12.01
N ALA A 101 16.15 5.30 -12.07
CA ALA A 101 15.38 5.93 -10.98
C ALA A 101 14.07 5.18 -10.71
N PHE A 102 13.33 4.79 -11.75
CA PHE A 102 12.06 4.08 -11.62
C PHE A 102 12.23 2.69 -10.97
N ILE A 103 13.25 1.93 -11.40
CA ILE A 103 13.59 0.63 -10.80
C ILE A 103 14.02 0.81 -9.33
N SER A 104 14.83 1.82 -9.05
CA SER A 104 15.28 2.12 -7.68
C SER A 104 14.11 2.49 -6.77
N ASN A 105 13.20 3.33 -7.26
CA ASN A 105 11.98 3.72 -6.54
C ASN A 105 11.12 2.49 -6.20
N GLN A 106 10.90 1.56 -7.14
CA GLN A 106 10.14 0.33 -6.87
C GLN A 106 10.81 -0.54 -5.79
N LYS A 107 12.14 -0.67 -5.81
CA LYS A 107 12.87 -1.45 -4.79
C LYS A 107 12.76 -0.82 -3.40
N ASN A 108 12.89 0.50 -3.31
CA ASN A 108 12.73 1.22 -2.04
C ASN A 108 11.31 1.07 -1.51
N TRP A 109 10.31 1.25 -2.37
CA TRP A 109 8.90 1.06 -2.02
C TRP A 109 8.63 -0.37 -1.48
N GLN A 110 9.21 -1.41 -2.08
CA GLN A 110 9.05 -2.79 -1.57
C GLN A 110 9.58 -2.94 -0.12
N LYS A 111 10.72 -2.33 0.18
CA LYS A 111 11.30 -2.36 1.53
C LYS A 111 10.46 -1.55 2.51
N GLU A 112 10.09 -0.33 2.14
CA GLU A 112 9.31 0.58 2.98
C GLU A 112 7.92 0.02 3.28
N SER A 113 7.25 -0.57 2.29
CA SER A 113 5.92 -1.16 2.45
C SER A 113 5.92 -2.37 3.38
N ALA A 114 6.94 -3.23 3.31
CA ALA A 114 7.10 -4.33 4.25
C ALA A 114 7.27 -3.83 5.68
N GLN A 115 8.15 -2.85 5.91
CA GLN A 115 8.39 -2.25 7.22
C GLN A 115 7.16 -1.54 7.77
N PHE A 116 6.42 -0.84 6.90
CA PHE A 116 5.16 -0.20 7.25
C PHE A 116 4.15 -1.22 7.77
N CYS A 117 3.97 -2.34 7.08
CA CYS A 117 3.01 -3.36 7.49
C CYS A 117 3.40 -4.08 8.77
N GLU A 118 4.69 -4.33 9.01
CA GLU A 118 5.18 -4.82 10.30
C GLU A 118 4.87 -3.84 11.44
N LEU A 119 5.12 -2.55 11.23
CA LEU A 119 4.80 -1.52 12.22
C LEU A 119 3.28 -1.39 12.46
N ALA A 120 2.48 -1.39 11.39
CA ALA A 120 1.02 -1.28 11.48
C ALA A 120 0.42 -2.45 12.28
N THR A 121 0.96 -3.65 12.10
CA THR A 121 0.50 -4.87 12.80
C THR A 121 1.10 -5.07 14.19
N SER A 122 2.17 -4.35 14.54
CA SER A 122 2.83 -4.40 15.87
C SER A 122 1.93 -4.03 17.05
N ARG A 123 0.72 -3.50 16.77
CA ARG A 123 -0.33 -3.24 17.77
C ARG A 123 -0.84 -4.52 18.45
N ILE A 124 -0.60 -5.69 17.86
CA ILE A 124 -0.87 -6.99 18.45
C ILE A 124 0.39 -7.85 18.50
N SER A 125 0.42 -8.84 19.39
CA SER A 125 1.53 -9.80 19.46
C SER A 125 1.67 -10.54 18.14
N ALA A 126 2.91 -10.79 17.69
CA ALA A 126 3.20 -11.68 16.58
C ALA A 126 2.70 -13.12 16.81
N SER A 127 2.47 -13.51 18.06
CA SER A 127 1.86 -14.80 18.43
C SER A 127 0.33 -14.80 18.42
N ALA A 128 -0.32 -13.65 18.25
CA ALA A 128 -1.77 -13.57 18.19
C ALA A 128 -2.28 -14.25 16.90
N PRO A 129 -3.35 -15.07 16.96
CA PRO A 129 -3.84 -15.78 15.77
C PRO A 129 -4.16 -14.85 14.58
N LEU A 130 -4.64 -13.64 14.86
CA LEU A 130 -4.98 -12.66 13.81
C LEU A 130 -3.78 -11.93 13.20
N TYR A 131 -2.57 -12.03 13.78
CA TYR A 131 -1.37 -11.36 13.25
C TYR A 131 -1.11 -11.63 11.75
N PRO A 132 -1.03 -12.89 11.28
CA PRO A 132 -0.82 -13.17 9.86
C PRO A 132 -1.92 -12.60 8.97
N VAL A 133 -3.18 -12.60 9.42
CA VAL A 133 -4.31 -12.06 8.68
C VAL A 133 -4.13 -10.56 8.43
N LEU A 134 -3.87 -9.79 9.49
CA LEU A 134 -3.68 -8.34 9.39
C LEU A 134 -2.43 -7.98 8.56
N LEU A 135 -1.36 -8.78 8.67
CA LEU A 135 -0.12 -8.55 7.94
C LEU A 135 -0.31 -8.76 6.44
N ILE A 136 -1.01 -9.83 6.03
CA ILE A 136 -1.28 -10.12 4.63
C ILE A 136 -2.22 -9.06 4.04
N GLN A 137 -3.30 -8.71 4.75
CA GLN A 137 -4.22 -7.66 4.28
C GLN A 137 -3.51 -6.31 4.09
N CYS A 138 -2.61 -5.94 4.99
CA CYS A 138 -1.78 -4.74 4.81
C CYS A 138 -0.96 -4.79 3.53
N ARG A 139 -0.29 -5.91 3.25
CA ARG A 139 0.52 -6.06 2.04
C ARG A 139 -0.33 -5.98 0.78
N ILE A 140 -1.51 -6.59 0.78
CA ILE A 140 -2.50 -6.48 -0.29
C ILE A 140 -2.84 -5.00 -0.55
N ASN A 141 -3.25 -4.27 0.49
CA ASN A 141 -3.67 -2.88 0.36
C ASN A 141 -2.52 -1.95 -0.09
N MET A 142 -1.31 -2.17 0.42
CA MET A 142 -0.12 -1.44 -0.03
C MET A 142 0.13 -1.65 -1.53
N LYS A 143 0.04 -2.89 -2.02
CA LYS A 143 0.22 -3.21 -3.44
C LYS A 143 -0.88 -2.63 -4.31
N LYS A 144 -2.14 -2.62 -3.86
CA LYS A 144 -3.26 -1.99 -4.59
C LYS A 144 -3.03 -0.49 -4.77
N ARG A 145 -2.64 0.22 -3.71
CA ARG A 145 -2.27 1.64 -3.79
C ARG A 145 -1.07 1.87 -4.70
N ARG A 146 -0.08 0.97 -4.67
CA ARG A 146 1.06 1.06 -5.59
C ARG A 146 0.68 0.85 -7.04
N ILE A 147 -0.27 -0.04 -7.33
CA ILE A 147 -0.83 -0.22 -8.68
C ILE A 147 -1.45 1.10 -9.16
N GLU A 148 -2.22 1.79 -8.32
CA GLU A 148 -2.79 3.11 -8.65
C GLU A 148 -1.70 4.12 -8.97
N GLU A 149 -0.63 4.18 -8.16
CA GLU A 149 0.53 5.05 -8.41
C GLU A 149 1.24 4.72 -9.73
N LEU A 150 1.45 3.43 -10.01
CA LEU A 150 2.13 2.98 -11.24
C LEU A 150 1.29 3.33 -12.47
N ASN A 151 -0.03 3.25 -12.39
CA ASN A 151 -0.91 3.56 -13.51
C ASN A 151 -0.83 5.04 -13.96
N TYR A 152 -0.32 5.98 -13.14
CA TYR A 152 -0.03 7.35 -13.60
C TYR A 152 1.09 7.42 -14.66
N PHE A 153 1.92 6.38 -14.77
CA PHE A 153 3.00 6.26 -15.74
C PHE A 153 2.61 5.38 -16.93
N SER A 154 1.41 4.83 -16.96
CA SER A 154 0.93 3.99 -18.06
C SER A 154 0.10 4.82 -19.03
N VAL A 155 0.30 4.61 -20.34
CA VAL A 155 -0.58 5.14 -21.39
C VAL A 155 -1.47 4.00 -21.86
N GLU A 156 -2.79 4.22 -21.93
CA GLU A 156 -3.77 3.26 -22.46
C GLU A 156 -3.57 2.98 -23.96
#